data_AF-J9CKX1-F1
#
_entry.id   AF-J9CKX1-F1
#
_cell.length_a   1.000
_cell.length_b   1.000
_cell.length_c   1.000
_cell.angle_alpha   90.00
_cell.angle_beta   90.00
_cell.angle_gamma   90.00
#
_symmetry.space_group_name_H-M   'P 1'
#
loop_
_entity.id
_entity.type
_entity.pdbx_description
1 polymer ?
#
loop_
_entity_poly.entity_id
_entity_poly.type
_entity_poly.pdbx_seq_one_letter_code
_entity_poly.pdbx_strand_id
1 'polypeptide(L)'
;MLSDIEIAQQAKMLKITDVAAKLGIGEEDIEMYGRYKAKLSMDLIRRLEDKPAGKLVLVTAITPTPAGEGKSTTTVGLAQGLAKIDKSVIVALREPSLGPCMGIKGGAAGGGYSQVVPMEDINLHFTGDFHAITSAH
;
A
#
# COMPACT_ATOMS: atom_id res chain seq x y z
N MET A 1 -4.30 9.67 22.78
CA MET A 1 -3.52 9.40 21.55
C MET A 1 -4.54 9.28 20.43
N LEU A 2 -4.27 9.84 19.24
CA LEU A 2 -5.19 9.69 18.11
C LEU A 2 -5.28 8.21 17.73
N SER A 3 -6.46 7.79 17.32
CA SER A 3 -6.70 6.47 16.71
C SER A 3 -6.09 6.41 15.30
N ASP A 4 -5.90 5.19 14.80
CA ASP A 4 -5.32 4.94 13.49
C ASP A 4 -6.10 5.64 12.36
N ILE A 5 -7.43 5.64 12.44
CA ILE A 5 -8.29 6.29 11.44
C ILE A 5 -8.22 7.81 11.51
N GLU A 6 -8.15 8.39 12.71
CA GLU A 6 -7.99 9.85 12.88
C GLU A 6 -6.65 10.33 12.30
N ILE A 7 -5.58 9.54 12.45
CA ILE A 7 -4.28 9.83 11.83
C ILE A 7 -4.39 9.77 10.31
N ALA A 8 -5.04 8.74 9.76
CA ALA A 8 -5.23 8.57 8.33
C ALA A 8 -6.06 9.72 7.71
N GLN A 9 -7.14 10.15 8.37
CA GLN A 9 -8.01 11.24 7.90
C GLN A 9 -7.30 12.61 7.93
N GLN A 10 -6.33 12.80 8.82
CA GLN A 10 -5.52 14.03 8.88
C GLN A 10 -4.33 14.02 7.89
N ALA A 11 -4.09 12.91 7.19
CA ALA A 11 -2.95 12.78 6.28
C ALA A 11 -3.09 13.71 5.07
N LYS A 12 -2.07 14.54 4.83
CA LYS A 12 -1.95 15.35 3.60
C LYS A 12 -1.44 14.48 2.46
N MET A 13 -2.36 13.80 1.78
CA MET A 13 -2.04 12.94 0.65
C MET A 13 -1.60 13.74 -0.58
N LEU A 14 -0.55 13.29 -1.24
CA LEU A 14 -0.19 13.71 -2.59
C LEU A 14 -1.13 13.04 -3.60
N LYS A 15 -1.38 13.66 -4.76
CA LYS A 15 -2.09 12.96 -5.84
C LYS A 15 -1.26 11.76 -6.27
N ILE A 16 -1.92 10.68 -6.66
CA ILE A 16 -1.20 9.46 -7.05
C ILE A 16 -0.30 9.69 -8.27
N THR A 17 -0.67 10.61 -9.16
CA THR A 17 0.18 11.07 -10.29
C THR A 17 1.49 11.69 -9.80
N ASP A 18 1.45 12.48 -8.73
CA ASP A 18 2.65 13.10 -8.15
C ASP A 18 3.54 12.04 -7.48
N VAL A 19 2.95 10.98 -6.92
CA VAL A 19 3.69 9.83 -6.38
C VAL A 19 4.34 9.02 -7.50
N ALA A 20 3.60 8.73 -8.57
CA ALA A 20 4.08 7.98 -9.73
C ALA A 20 5.19 8.73 -10.48
N ALA A 21 5.07 10.06 -10.62
CA ALA A 21 6.09 10.90 -11.25
C ALA A 21 7.46 10.80 -10.53
N LYS A 22 7.48 10.66 -9.20
CA LYS A 22 8.73 10.45 -8.43
C LYS A 22 9.42 9.12 -8.77
N LEU A 23 8.68 8.16 -9.31
CA LEU A 23 9.19 6.87 -9.78
C LEU A 23 9.51 6.88 -11.29
N GLY A 24 9.34 8.02 -11.97
CA GLY A 24 9.51 8.13 -13.41
C GLY A 24 8.41 7.43 -14.22
N ILE A 25 7.22 7.28 -13.63
CA ILE A 25 6.04 6.69 -14.29
C ILE A 25 5.21 7.84 -14.90
N GLY A 26 4.96 7.76 -16.21
CA GLY A 26 4.19 8.75 -16.96
C GLY A 26 2.67 8.55 -16.83
N GLU A 27 1.89 9.56 -17.19
CA GLU A 27 0.42 9.52 -17.12
C GLU A 27 -0.18 8.46 -18.05
N GLU A 28 0.49 8.14 -19.15
CA GLU A 28 0.09 7.12 -20.11
C GLU A 28 0.05 5.70 -19.53
N ASP A 29 0.77 5.46 -18.43
CA ASP A 29 0.81 4.16 -17.75
C ASP A 29 -0.12 4.10 -16.54
N ILE A 30 -0.90 5.14 -16.28
CA ILE A 30 -1.69 5.29 -15.06
C ILE A 30 -3.19 5.25 -15.38
N GLU A 31 -3.87 4.23 -14.86
CA GLU A 31 -5.32 4.16 -14.85
C GLU A 31 -5.84 4.62 -13.47
N MET A 32 -6.48 5.79 -13.42
CA MET A 32 -6.85 6.45 -12.17
C MET A 32 -8.11 5.85 -11.52
N TYR A 33 -8.03 5.57 -10.21
CA TYR A 33 -9.16 5.20 -9.35
C TYR A 33 -9.41 6.32 -8.32
N GLY A 34 -10.06 7.39 -8.78
CA GLY A 34 -10.14 8.65 -8.04
C GLY A 34 -8.81 9.40 -8.11
N ARG A 35 -8.47 10.19 -7.08
CA ARG A 35 -7.28 11.08 -7.08
C ARG A 35 -6.02 10.47 -6.44
N TYR A 36 -6.20 9.43 -5.63
CA TYR A 36 -5.19 8.92 -4.71
C TYR A 36 -4.85 7.43 -4.92
N LYS A 37 -5.41 6.80 -5.96
CA LYS A 37 -5.18 5.40 -6.30
C LYS A 37 -5.11 5.26 -7.81
N ALA A 38 -4.32 4.32 -8.28
CA ALA A 38 -4.25 4.00 -9.69
C ALA A 38 -3.83 2.54 -9.89
N LYS A 39 -4.16 1.98 -11.05
CA LYS A 39 -3.52 0.80 -11.60
C LYS A 39 -2.44 1.22 -12.59
N LEU A 40 -1.42 0.37 -12.70
CA LEU A 40 -0.33 0.59 -13.65
C LEU A 40 -0.51 -0.32 -14.87
N SER A 41 -0.19 0.20 -16.04
CA SER A 41 -0.29 -0.53 -17.31
C SER A 41 0.64 -1.75 -17.32
N MET A 42 0.23 -2.81 -18.03
CA MET A 42 1.11 -3.95 -18.28
C MET A 42 2.27 -3.59 -19.22
N ASP A 43 2.11 -2.57 -20.07
CA ASP A 43 3.17 -2.10 -20.96
C ASP A 43 4.33 -1.49 -20.19
N LEU A 44 4.06 -0.79 -19.08
CA LEU A 44 5.10 -0.35 -18.15
C LEU A 44 5.91 -1.52 -17.63
N ILE A 45 5.24 -2.58 -17.17
CA ILE A 45 5.91 -3.78 -16.62
C ILE A 45 6.83 -4.41 -17.67
N ARG A 46 6.33 -4.59 -18.91
CA ARG A 46 7.11 -5.14 -20.03
C ARG A 46 8.37 -4.30 -20.32
N ARG A 47 8.27 -2.96 -20.30
CA ARG A 47 9.42 -2.07 -20.52
C ARG A 47 10.47 -2.13 -19.40
N LEU A 48 10.13 -2.70 -18.24
CA LEU A 48 11.03 -2.81 -17.09
C LEU A 48 11.70 -4.19 -16.97
N GLU A 49 11.31 -5.19 -17.79
CA GLU A 49 11.81 -6.57 -17.70
C GLU A 49 13.34 -6.67 -17.82
N ASP A 50 13.95 -5.86 -18.68
CA ASP A 50 15.40 -5.86 -18.91
C ASP A 50 16.18 -4.99 -17.90
N LYS A 51 15.50 -4.28 -16.99
CA LYS A 51 16.17 -3.43 -16.01
C LYS A 51 16.72 -4.25 -14.84
N PRO A 52 17.89 -3.89 -14.29
CA PRO A 52 18.44 -4.58 -13.13
C PRO A 52 17.52 -4.43 -11.92
N ALA A 53 17.26 -5.54 -11.23
CA ALA A 53 16.45 -5.54 -10.02
C ALA A 53 17.13 -4.75 -8.89
N GLY A 54 16.31 -4.04 -8.10
CA GLY A 54 16.74 -3.41 -6.86
C GLY A 54 17.03 -4.40 -5.75
N LYS A 55 17.29 -3.89 -4.54
CA LYS A 55 17.43 -4.74 -3.33
C LYS A 55 16.06 -5.15 -2.82
N LEU A 56 15.90 -6.44 -2.52
CA LEU A 56 14.69 -6.99 -1.89
C LEU A 56 14.91 -7.15 -0.38
N VAL A 57 14.04 -6.54 0.42
CA VAL A 57 14.04 -6.67 1.88
C VAL A 57 12.72 -7.32 2.30
N LEU A 58 12.80 -8.52 2.88
CA LEU A 58 11.64 -9.26 3.38
C LEU A 58 11.44 -8.97 4.87
N VAL A 59 10.27 -8.45 5.23
CA VAL A 59 9.87 -8.26 6.63
C VAL A 59 9.02 -9.46 7.07
N THR A 60 9.49 -10.17 8.10
CA THR A 60 8.78 -11.30 8.72
C THR A 60 8.58 -11.07 10.21
N ALA A 61 7.82 -11.95 10.86
CA ALA A 61 7.59 -11.93 12.30
C ALA A 61 7.69 -13.34 12.87
N ILE A 62 7.78 -13.43 14.20
CA ILE A 62 7.62 -14.68 14.94
C ILE A 62 6.18 -15.21 14.80
N THR A 63 5.92 -16.39 15.36
CA THR A 63 4.57 -16.95 15.45
C THR A 63 3.60 -15.93 16.08
N PRO A 64 2.45 -15.64 15.43
CA PRO A 64 1.50 -14.66 15.94
C PRO A 64 0.98 -14.98 17.33
N THR A 65 0.81 -13.94 18.13
CA THR A 65 0.30 -13.96 19.50
C THR A 65 -0.87 -12.98 19.63
N PRO A 66 -1.73 -13.11 20.67
CA PRO A 66 -2.80 -12.15 20.90
C PRO A 66 -2.34 -10.70 21.12
N ALA A 67 -1.09 -10.48 21.50
CA ALA A 67 -0.52 -9.14 21.70
C ALA A 67 -0.32 -8.38 20.37
N GLY A 68 -0.15 -9.10 19.26
CA GLY A 68 0.13 -8.54 17.94
C GLY A 68 1.59 -8.12 17.76
N GLU A 69 2.13 -8.39 16.56
CA GLU A 69 3.57 -8.27 16.28
C GLU A 69 3.93 -7.00 15.49
N GLY A 70 2.94 -6.26 14.99
CA GLY A 70 3.17 -4.99 14.29
C GLY A 70 3.88 -5.12 12.92
N LYS A 71 3.89 -6.31 12.29
CA LYS A 71 4.61 -6.58 11.04
C LYS A 71 4.36 -5.56 9.91
N SER A 72 3.09 -5.23 9.64
CA SER A 72 2.75 -4.25 8.60
C SER A 72 3.25 -2.84 8.96
N THR A 73 3.12 -2.46 10.24
CA THR A 73 3.62 -1.18 10.77
C THR A 73 5.14 -1.07 10.59
N THR A 74 5.89 -2.13 10.93
CA THR A 74 7.34 -2.18 10.71
C THR A 74 7.70 -2.11 9.23
N THR A 75 6.92 -2.76 8.35
CA THR A 75 7.17 -2.73 6.90
C THR A 75 7.07 -1.31 6.34
N VAL A 76 6.00 -0.59 6.70
CA VAL A 76 5.80 0.81 6.28
C VAL A 76 6.83 1.73 6.93
N GLY A 77 7.06 1.58 8.24
CA GLY A 77 8.01 2.39 9.00
C GLY A 77 9.46 2.23 8.51
N LEU A 78 9.87 1.02 8.12
CA LEU A 78 11.17 0.76 7.53
C LEU A 78 11.34 1.53 6.21
N ALA A 79 10.35 1.48 5.33
CA ALA A 79 10.41 2.22 4.07
C ALA A 79 10.40 3.75 4.29
N GLN A 80 9.59 4.25 5.22
CA GLN A 80 9.63 5.65 5.63
C GLN A 80 11.03 6.06 6.15
N GLY A 81 11.67 5.20 6.96
CA GLY A 81 13.02 5.41 7.47
C GLY A 81 14.07 5.42 6.35
N LEU A 82 14.00 4.48 5.41
CA LEU A 82 14.86 4.43 4.23
C LEU A 82 14.70 5.67 3.34
N ALA A 83 13.47 6.13 3.14
CA ALA A 83 13.20 7.36 2.40
C ALA A 83 13.77 8.61 3.10
N LYS A 84 13.75 8.66 4.44
CA LYS A 84 14.37 9.75 5.22
C LYS A 84 15.89 9.83 5.12
N ILE A 85 16.55 8.75 4.67
CA ILE A 85 18.00 8.71 4.40
C ILE A 85 18.29 8.64 2.89
N ASP A 86 17.39 9.22 2.10
CA ASP A 86 17.51 9.41 0.65
C ASP A 86 17.69 8.10 -0.15
N LYS A 87 17.13 6.99 0.32
CA LYS A 87 17.03 5.76 -0.46
C LYS A 87 15.74 5.74 -1.27
N SER A 88 15.85 5.44 -2.56
CA SER A 88 14.70 5.09 -3.40
C SER A 88 14.14 3.74 -2.92
N VAL A 89 12.89 3.74 -2.45
CA VAL A 89 12.25 2.61 -1.79
C VAL A 89 10.75 2.60 -2.07
N ILE A 90 10.19 1.40 -2.20
CA ILE A 90 8.75 1.15 -2.32
C ILE A 90 8.37 -0.01 -1.41
N VAL A 91 7.12 -0.03 -0.94
CA VAL A 91 6.55 -1.16 -0.20
C VAL A 91 5.56 -1.91 -1.07
N ALA A 92 5.60 -3.23 -0.99
CA ALA A 92 4.58 -4.11 -1.54
C ALA A 92 3.81 -4.77 -0.39
N LEU A 93 2.49 -4.57 -0.35
CA LEU A 93 1.60 -5.10 0.68
C LEU A 93 0.45 -5.86 0.04
N ARG A 94 -0.24 -6.69 0.82
CA ARG A 94 -1.44 -7.40 0.37
C ARG A 94 -2.67 -6.54 0.61
N GLU A 95 -3.62 -6.58 -0.32
CA GLU A 95 -4.97 -6.08 -0.11
C GLU A 95 -5.67 -6.91 0.98
N PRO A 96 -6.29 -6.27 2.00
CA PRO A 96 -7.08 -6.98 2.99
C PRO A 96 -8.40 -7.49 2.42
N SER A 97 -8.88 -8.62 2.94
CA SER A 97 -10.24 -9.07 2.63
C SER A 97 -11.28 -8.12 3.24
N LEU A 98 -12.36 -7.89 2.48
CA LEU A 98 -13.53 -7.11 2.92
C LEU A 98 -14.24 -7.75 4.13
N GLY A 99 -14.30 -9.08 4.19
CA GLY A 99 -15.08 -9.80 5.21
C GLY A 99 -14.70 -9.45 6.65
N PRO A 100 -13.42 -9.52 7.03
CA PRO A 100 -12.94 -9.12 8.37
C PRO A 100 -13.27 -7.68 8.78
N CYS A 101 -13.39 -6.75 7.82
CA CYS A 101 -13.73 -5.36 8.09
C CYS A 101 -15.18 -5.16 8.54
N MET A 102 -16.08 -6.08 8.17
CA MET A 102 -17.47 -6.11 8.65
C MET A 102 -17.63 -6.81 10.01
N GLY A 103 -16.53 -7.30 10.59
CA GLY A 103 -16.48 -7.97 11.88
C GLY A 103 -15.55 -7.25 12.86
N ILE A 104 -14.42 -7.88 13.18
CA ILE A 104 -13.59 -7.53 14.34
C ILE A 104 -12.36 -6.68 13.96
N LYS A 105 -11.93 -6.64 12.68
CA LYS A 105 -10.60 -6.10 12.32
C LYS A 105 -10.62 -5.19 11.09
N GLY A 106 -10.35 -3.90 11.30
CA GLY A 106 -10.43 -2.86 10.27
C GLY A 106 -9.09 -2.25 9.81
N GLY A 107 -7.94 -2.90 9.96
CA GLY A 107 -6.67 -2.29 9.55
C GLY A 107 -5.57 -3.29 9.21
N ALA A 108 -5.23 -3.42 7.93
CA ALA A 108 -4.13 -4.27 7.46
C ALA A 108 -2.92 -3.48 6.93
N ALA A 109 -3.09 -2.18 6.70
CA ALA A 109 -2.14 -1.32 6.02
C ALA A 109 -1.21 -0.53 6.97
N GLY A 110 -0.80 -1.13 8.09
CA GLY A 110 0.05 -0.50 9.11
C GLY A 110 -0.73 0.00 10.32
N GLY A 111 -0.15 0.94 11.07
CA GLY A 111 -0.72 1.51 12.30
C GLY A 111 0.05 2.74 12.80
N GLY A 112 -0.58 3.59 13.59
CA GLY A 112 -0.05 4.88 14.03
C GLY A 112 0.36 5.76 12.86
N TYR A 113 1.56 6.36 12.93
CA TYR A 113 2.12 7.20 11.86
C TYR A 113 2.77 6.42 10.71
N SER A 114 2.78 5.09 10.78
CA SER A 114 3.31 4.21 9.73
C SER A 114 2.17 3.42 9.10
N GLN A 115 1.47 4.08 8.18
CA GLN A 115 0.29 3.57 7.47
C GLN A 115 0.40 3.81 5.96
N VAL A 116 -0.31 3.00 5.18
CA VAL A 116 -0.64 3.29 3.78
C VAL A 116 -2.07 3.83 3.71
N VAL A 117 -2.26 4.90 2.94
CA VAL A 117 -3.53 5.63 2.78
C VAL A 117 -3.89 5.74 1.29
N PRO A 118 -5.18 5.84 0.92
CA PRO A 118 -6.37 6.00 1.76
C PRO A 118 -6.87 4.70 2.43
N MET A 119 -6.92 4.69 3.77
CA MET A 119 -7.20 3.48 4.56
C MET A 119 -8.63 2.94 4.34
N GLU A 120 -9.62 3.82 4.23
CA GLU A 120 -11.03 3.45 4.02
C GLU A 120 -11.22 2.71 2.69
N ASP A 121 -10.63 3.22 1.61
CA ASP A 121 -10.70 2.57 0.30
C ASP A 121 -10.00 1.21 0.30
N ILE A 122 -8.81 1.12 0.91
CA ILE A 122 -8.01 -0.13 0.97
C ILE A 122 -8.76 -1.23 1.71
N ASN A 123 -9.52 -0.90 2.75
CA ASN A 123 -10.24 -1.87 3.57
C ASN A 123 -11.59 -2.30 2.97
N LEU A 124 -12.08 -1.61 1.94
CA LEU A 124 -13.39 -1.86 1.35
C LEU A 124 -13.29 -2.45 -0.05
N HIS A 125 -13.65 -1.69 -1.07
CA HIS A 125 -13.70 -2.16 -2.46
C HIS A 125 -12.40 -1.88 -3.24
N PHE A 126 -11.51 -1.08 -2.65
CA PHE A 126 -10.24 -0.64 -3.20
C PHE A 126 -10.29 -0.35 -4.71
N THR A 127 -9.71 -1.23 -5.53
CA THR A 127 -9.74 -1.13 -7.00
C THR A 127 -10.55 -2.24 -7.68
N GLY A 128 -11.27 -3.05 -6.89
CA GLY A 128 -12.17 -4.09 -7.37
C GLY A 128 -11.52 -5.46 -7.62
N ASP A 129 -10.28 -5.68 -7.19
CA ASP A 129 -9.52 -6.89 -7.51
C ASP A 129 -10.19 -8.15 -6.94
N PHE A 130 -10.66 -8.10 -5.70
CA PHE A 130 -11.37 -9.23 -5.11
C PHE A 130 -12.75 -9.47 -5.72
N HIS A 131 -13.41 -8.44 -6.28
CA HIS A 131 -14.66 -8.64 -7.03
C HIS A 131 -14.39 -9.35 -8.35
N ALA A 132 -13.31 -9.02 -9.05
CA ALA A 132 -12.90 -9.70 -10.27
C ALA A 132 -12.54 -11.17 -10.01
N ILE A 133 -11.77 -11.45 -8.94
CA ILE A 133 -11.45 -12.84 -8.54
C ILE A 133 -12.73 -13.61 -8.22
N THR A 134 -13.63 -13.03 -7.42
CA THR A 134 -14.88 -13.68 -7.02
C THR A 134 -15.77 -13.96 -8.24
N SER A 135 -15.82 -13.06 -9.21
CA SER A 135 -16.64 -13.24 -10.43
C SER A 135 -16.08 -14.31 -11.37
N ALA A 136 -14.78 -14.61 -11.29
CA ALA A 136 -14.12 -15.61 -12.12
C ALA A 136 -14.13 -17.02 -11.50
N HIS A 137 -14.34 -17.14 -10.17
CA HIS A 137 -14.35 -18.39 -9.43
C HIS A 137 -15.64 -19.18 -9.66
#